data_AF-A0A0K1P0T8-F1
#
_entry.id   AF-A0A0K1P0T8-F1
#
_cell.length_a   1.000
_cell.length_b   1.000
_cell.length_c   1.000
_cell.angle_alpha   90.00
_cell.angle_beta   90.00
_cell.angle_gamma   90.00
#
_symmetry.space_group_name_H-M   'P 1'
#
loop_
_entity.id
_entity.type
_entity.pdbx_description
1 polymer ?
#
loop_
_entity_poly.entity_id
_entity_poly.type
_entity_poly.pdbx_seq_one_letter_code
_entity_poly.pdbx_strand_id
1 'polypeptide(L)'
;FIATSSRLDSIRTVYGVSVARSLIKIEASDGNPLSSNFKMEGFISNSNYVAKKTTMVLFINDRLVECSALKRAIEIVYAATLPKASKPFIYMSIVLPPEHVDVNVHPTKREVSLLNLEVIIEKIQSVIESRLRDSNEARTFQEQTVETSQPGPSNMGKDLPSGSKLQKIPVNKMVRTDASDPAGRLHAYLPTKSLNHLAKDTNLTAVRSSVRQRRNPNETADLTSIQELLDDIDSSCHSGLLDILRNCTYVGMADDVLALVQHNTHLYLANIVNLSKELMYQQALRRFSHFNAIQLSDPAPLSELIVLALKEEDLDPESSENDDLKEKIAEMNTELLKQKAELLEEYFCIKIDTHGS
;
A
#
# COMPACT_ATOMS: atom_id res chain seq x y z
N PHE A 1 4.20 -35.02 -33.61
CA PHE A 1 3.35 -34.07 -32.89
C PHE A 1 3.77 -34.03 -31.44
N ILE A 2 4.44 -32.96 -31.00
CA ILE A 2 4.71 -32.74 -29.57
C ILE A 2 3.39 -32.27 -28.97
N ALA A 3 2.78 -33.11 -28.14
CA ALA A 3 1.59 -32.70 -27.40
C ALA A 3 1.97 -31.54 -26.49
N THR A 4 1.33 -30.38 -26.68
CA THR A 4 1.49 -29.24 -25.78
C THR A 4 0.94 -29.63 -24.41
N SER A 5 1.84 -30.02 -23.50
CA SER A 5 1.53 -30.34 -22.11
C SER A 5 0.64 -29.24 -21.53
N SER A 6 -0.52 -29.61 -20.97
CA SER A 6 -1.41 -28.60 -20.41
C SER A 6 -0.70 -27.88 -19.26
N ARG A 7 -1.03 -26.60 -19.01
CA ARG A 7 -0.42 -25.86 -17.89
C ARG A 7 -0.61 -26.58 -16.54
N LEU A 8 -1.70 -27.34 -16.38
CA LEU A 8 -1.93 -28.23 -15.23
C LEU A 8 -0.98 -29.41 -15.16
N ASP A 9 -0.64 -30.05 -16.29
CA ASP A 9 0.32 -31.16 -16.32
C ASP A 9 1.76 -30.69 -16.02
N SER A 10 2.10 -29.48 -16.46
CA SER A 10 3.36 -28.83 -16.08
C SER A 10 3.42 -28.55 -14.58
N ILE A 11 2.36 -27.99 -13.99
CA ILE A 11 2.26 -27.78 -12.52
C ILE A 11 2.29 -29.11 -11.76
N ARG A 12 1.60 -30.15 -12.26
CA ARG A 12 1.60 -31.52 -11.70
C ARG A 12 2.99 -32.14 -11.69
N THR A 13 3.80 -31.87 -12.71
CA THR A 13 5.17 -32.40 -12.84
C THR A 13 6.14 -31.69 -11.90
N VAL A 14 6.02 -30.36 -11.76
CA VAL A 14 6.95 -29.55 -10.93
C VAL A 14 6.57 -29.55 -9.44
N TYR A 15 5.29 -29.41 -9.11
CA TYR A 15 4.79 -29.26 -7.73
C TYR A 15 4.04 -30.50 -7.20
N GLY A 16 3.87 -31.52 -8.03
CA GLY A 16 3.30 -32.81 -7.64
C GLY A 16 1.78 -32.91 -7.76
N VAL A 17 1.31 -34.17 -7.76
CA VAL A 17 -0.10 -34.53 -8.02
C VAL A 17 -1.07 -34.00 -6.96
N SER A 18 -0.62 -33.83 -5.71
CA SER A 18 -1.44 -33.30 -4.61
C SER A 18 -1.84 -31.84 -4.86
N VAL A 19 -0.88 -31.02 -5.33
CA VAL A 19 -1.14 -29.62 -5.68
C VAL A 19 -2.12 -29.56 -6.85
N ALA A 20 -1.82 -30.22 -7.97
CA ALA A 20 -2.62 -30.18 -9.19
C ALA A 20 -4.08 -30.62 -8.98
N ARG A 21 -4.34 -31.63 -8.12
CA ARG A 21 -5.71 -32.07 -7.76
C ARG A 21 -6.50 -31.04 -6.95
N SER A 22 -5.81 -30.10 -6.32
CA SER A 22 -6.40 -29.08 -5.46
C SER A 22 -6.59 -27.75 -6.17
N LEU A 23 -6.32 -27.65 -7.48
CA LEU A 23 -6.41 -26.41 -8.24
C LEU A 23 -7.77 -26.21 -8.91
N ILE A 24 -8.24 -24.96 -8.89
CA ILE A 24 -9.40 -24.45 -9.62
C ILE A 24 -8.89 -23.48 -10.69
N LYS A 25 -9.42 -23.57 -11.91
CA LYS A 25 -9.10 -22.63 -13.00
C LYS A 25 -9.78 -21.28 -12.74
N ILE A 26 -9.04 -20.19 -12.91
CA ILE A 26 -9.58 -18.84 -12.93
C ILE A 26 -9.22 -18.14 -14.23
N GLU A 27 -10.12 -17.29 -14.69
CA GLU A 27 -9.97 -16.47 -15.88
C GLU A 27 -10.52 -15.09 -15.53
N ALA A 28 -9.78 -14.04 -15.88
CA ALA A 28 -10.20 -12.66 -15.75
C ALA A 28 -9.83 -11.91 -17.03
N SER A 29 -10.75 -11.14 -17.56
CA SER A 29 -10.51 -10.22 -18.68
C SER A 29 -11.22 -8.92 -18.38
N ASP A 30 -10.56 -7.79 -18.61
CA ASP A 30 -11.27 -6.53 -18.78
C ASP A 30 -11.53 -6.32 -20.28
N GLY A 31 -12.80 -6.05 -20.61
CA GLY A 31 -13.30 -5.93 -21.99
C GLY A 31 -13.75 -4.54 -22.36
N ASN A 32 -13.48 -3.56 -21.48
CA ASN A 32 -13.84 -2.16 -21.69
C ASN A 32 -12.80 -1.45 -22.57
N PRO A 33 -13.19 -0.80 -23.67
CA PRO A 33 -12.24 -0.17 -24.59
C PRO A 33 -11.52 1.08 -24.04
N LEU A 34 -11.82 1.51 -22.81
CA LEU A 34 -11.15 2.62 -22.11
C LEU A 34 -10.31 2.20 -20.88
N SER A 35 -10.47 0.97 -20.37
CA SER A 35 -9.65 0.48 -19.25
C SER A 35 -8.79 -0.69 -19.69
N SER A 36 -7.49 -0.61 -19.35
CA SER A 36 -6.39 -1.50 -19.76
C SER A 36 -6.84 -2.93 -20.14
N ASN A 37 -6.83 -3.21 -21.46
CA ASN A 37 -7.24 -4.50 -22.04
C ASN A 37 -6.30 -5.63 -21.59
N PHE A 38 -6.53 -6.20 -20.40
CA PHE A 38 -5.74 -7.29 -19.84
C PHE A 38 -6.47 -8.62 -19.94
N LYS A 39 -5.73 -9.69 -20.26
CA LYS A 39 -6.21 -11.07 -20.19
C LYS A 39 -5.39 -11.86 -19.19
N MET A 40 -6.06 -12.50 -18.25
CA MET A 40 -5.45 -13.27 -17.18
C MET A 40 -6.05 -14.68 -17.13
N GLU A 41 -5.17 -15.67 -17.09
CA GLU A 41 -5.51 -17.09 -16.95
C GLU A 41 -4.68 -17.67 -15.81
N GLY A 42 -5.31 -18.39 -14.88
CA GLY A 42 -4.63 -18.89 -13.69
C GLY A 42 -5.23 -20.15 -13.10
N PHE A 43 -4.53 -20.67 -12.09
CA PHE A 43 -4.93 -21.78 -11.26
C PHE A 43 -4.67 -21.44 -9.79
N ILE A 44 -5.69 -21.56 -8.96
CA ILE A 44 -5.62 -21.26 -7.53
C ILE A 44 -6.02 -22.47 -6.70
N SER A 45 -5.45 -22.62 -5.51
CA SER A 45 -5.76 -23.75 -4.64
C SER A 45 -7.12 -23.63 -3.96
N ASN A 46 -7.89 -24.71 -3.93
CA ASN A 46 -9.11 -24.84 -3.15
C ASN A 46 -8.84 -25.12 -1.66
N SER A 47 -9.91 -25.23 -0.87
CA SER A 47 -9.86 -25.47 0.58
C SER A 47 -9.30 -26.81 1.04
N ASN A 48 -9.00 -27.76 0.14
CA ASN A 48 -8.28 -29.00 0.49
C ASN A 48 -6.76 -28.79 0.53
N TYR A 49 -6.26 -27.71 -0.06
CA TYR A 49 -4.83 -27.43 -0.05
C TYR A 49 -4.39 -26.87 1.30
N VAL A 50 -3.42 -27.54 1.93
CA VAL A 50 -2.82 -27.11 3.19
C VAL A 50 -1.31 -27.01 3.00
N ALA A 51 -0.77 -25.81 3.19
CA ALA A 51 0.66 -25.54 3.08
C ALA A 51 1.15 -24.64 4.22
N LYS A 52 2.45 -24.72 4.51
CA LYS A 52 3.11 -23.88 5.54
C LYS A 52 3.47 -22.47 5.04
N LYS A 53 3.49 -22.27 3.71
CA LYS A 53 3.87 -21.00 3.06
C LYS A 53 3.10 -20.85 1.74
N THR A 54 2.67 -19.64 1.44
CA THR A 54 2.08 -19.28 0.15
C THR A 54 3.10 -19.46 -0.96
N THR A 55 2.71 -20.18 -2.02
CA THR A 55 3.51 -20.30 -3.24
C THR A 55 2.79 -19.58 -4.35
N MET A 56 3.46 -18.60 -4.96
CA MET A 56 2.91 -17.80 -6.05
C MET A 56 3.88 -17.84 -7.23
N VAL A 57 3.36 -18.21 -8.39
CA VAL A 57 4.05 -18.23 -9.67
C VAL A 57 3.28 -17.30 -10.60
N LEU A 58 3.86 -16.13 -10.87
CA LEU A 58 3.25 -15.10 -11.69
C LEU A 58 4.07 -14.89 -12.96
N PHE A 59 3.42 -15.05 -14.10
CA PHE A 59 3.94 -14.66 -15.40
C PHE A 59 3.24 -13.40 -15.89
N ILE A 60 4.00 -12.43 -16.39
CA ILE A 60 3.50 -11.25 -17.10
C ILE A 60 4.22 -11.19 -18.44
N ASN A 61 3.48 -11.24 -19.55
CA ASN A 61 4.02 -11.28 -20.91
C ASN A 61 5.19 -12.29 -21.05
N ASP A 62 4.91 -13.53 -20.62
CA ASP A 62 5.82 -14.69 -20.58
C ASP A 62 7.09 -14.55 -19.73
N ARG A 63 7.21 -13.50 -18.90
CA ARG A 63 8.30 -13.32 -17.91
C ARG A 63 7.83 -13.69 -16.51
N LEU A 64 8.66 -14.43 -15.76
CA LEU A 64 8.43 -14.69 -14.34
C LEU A 64 8.68 -13.39 -13.55
N VAL A 65 7.66 -12.90 -12.84
CA VAL A 65 7.68 -11.64 -12.08
C VAL A 65 7.32 -11.89 -10.63
N GLU A 66 8.01 -11.24 -9.69
CA GLU A 66 7.63 -11.22 -8.28
C GLU A 66 6.81 -9.95 -7.98
N CYS A 67 5.57 -10.12 -7.51
CA CYS A 67 4.68 -9.02 -7.13
C CYS A 67 4.16 -9.22 -5.71
N SER A 68 4.77 -8.50 -4.76
CA SER A 68 4.45 -8.58 -3.33
C SER A 68 3.05 -8.03 -3.00
N ALA A 69 2.61 -6.98 -3.71
CA ALA A 69 1.28 -6.39 -3.56
C ALA A 69 0.17 -7.39 -3.92
N LEU A 70 0.19 -7.95 -5.13
CA LEU A 70 -0.79 -8.96 -5.58
C LEU A 70 -0.76 -10.22 -4.70
N LYS A 71 0.43 -10.66 -4.25
CA LYS A 71 0.55 -11.76 -3.30
C LYS A 71 -0.16 -11.48 -1.97
N ARG A 72 0.07 -10.31 -1.37
CA ARG A 72 -0.57 -9.91 -0.10
C ARG A 72 -2.08 -9.75 -0.27
N ALA A 73 -2.51 -9.16 -1.38
CA ALA A 73 -3.91 -8.98 -1.74
C ALA A 73 -4.68 -10.31 -1.81
N ILE A 74 -4.09 -11.35 -2.42
CA ILE A 74 -4.70 -12.69 -2.49
C ILE A 74 -4.64 -13.41 -1.14
N GLU A 75 -3.56 -13.27 -0.36
CA GLU A 75 -3.50 -13.85 1.00
C GLU A 75 -4.61 -13.31 1.93
N ILE A 76 -4.99 -12.03 1.79
CA ILE A 76 -6.11 -11.44 2.53
C ILE A 76 -7.45 -12.10 2.15
N VAL A 77 -7.74 -12.23 0.83
CA VAL A 77 -8.96 -12.89 0.34
C VAL A 77 -9.05 -14.34 0.82
N TYR A 78 -7.93 -15.08 0.81
CA TYR A 78 -7.87 -16.45 1.32
C TYR A 78 -8.05 -16.53 2.84
N ALA A 79 -7.49 -15.60 3.61
CA ALA A 79 -7.68 -15.57 5.06
C ALA A 79 -9.14 -15.26 5.45
N ALA A 80 -9.81 -14.40 4.69
CA ALA A 80 -11.23 -14.05 4.89
C ALA A 80 -12.18 -15.20 4.49
N THR A 81 -11.96 -15.81 3.32
CA THR A 81 -12.84 -16.86 2.78
C THR A 81 -12.57 -18.25 3.36
N LEU A 82 -11.30 -18.58 3.65
CA LEU A 82 -10.86 -19.93 4.03
C LEU A 82 -9.88 -19.91 5.23
N PRO A 83 -10.35 -19.67 6.47
CA PRO A 83 -9.49 -19.57 7.65
C PRO A 83 -8.58 -20.78 7.93
N LYS A 84 -8.97 -21.98 7.45
CA LYS A 84 -8.19 -23.22 7.57
C LYS A 84 -7.13 -23.42 6.46
N ALA A 85 -7.21 -22.66 5.37
CA ALA A 85 -6.36 -22.79 4.18
C ALA A 85 -5.76 -21.43 3.76
N SER A 86 -5.28 -20.65 4.73
CA SER A 86 -4.79 -19.26 4.59
C SER A 86 -3.45 -19.09 3.85
N LYS A 87 -2.89 -20.17 3.28
CA LYS A 87 -1.62 -20.17 2.54
C LYS A 87 -1.80 -20.88 1.19
N PRO A 88 -2.30 -20.17 0.17
CA PRO A 88 -2.65 -20.77 -1.11
C PRO A 88 -1.45 -21.14 -1.98
N PHE A 89 -1.71 -22.01 -2.96
CA PHE A 89 -0.91 -22.12 -4.17
C PHE A 89 -1.59 -21.29 -5.26
N ILE A 90 -0.82 -20.42 -5.92
CA ILE A 90 -1.28 -19.49 -6.94
C ILE A 90 -0.38 -19.64 -8.16
N TYR A 91 -0.97 -19.93 -9.32
CA TYR A 91 -0.33 -19.78 -10.63
C TYR A 91 -1.17 -18.80 -11.45
N MET A 92 -0.55 -17.78 -12.03
CA MET A 92 -1.24 -16.79 -12.87
C MET A 92 -0.36 -16.41 -14.07
N SER A 93 -0.98 -16.30 -15.24
CA SER A 93 -0.38 -15.80 -16.47
C SER A 93 -1.19 -14.61 -16.94
N ILE A 94 -0.59 -13.43 -16.91
CA ILE A 94 -1.22 -12.17 -17.32
C ILE A 94 -0.60 -11.72 -18.65
N VAL A 95 -1.46 -11.37 -19.60
CA VAL A 95 -1.12 -10.76 -20.88
C VAL A 95 -1.62 -9.31 -20.84
N LEU A 96 -0.70 -8.38 -21.05
CA LEU A 96 -0.92 -6.93 -20.97
C LEU A 96 -0.30 -6.25 -22.21
N PRO A 97 -0.90 -5.15 -22.73
CA PRO A 97 -0.26 -4.34 -23.77
C PRO A 97 1.11 -3.82 -23.30
N PRO A 98 2.14 -3.80 -24.16
CA PRO A 98 3.50 -3.42 -23.75
C PRO A 98 3.59 -1.96 -23.25
N GLU A 99 2.69 -1.09 -23.69
CA GLU A 99 2.56 0.30 -23.25
C GLU A 99 2.19 0.45 -21.77
N HIS A 100 1.62 -0.59 -21.15
CA HIS A 100 1.13 -0.57 -19.76
C HIS A 100 2.07 -1.28 -18.77
N VAL A 101 3.26 -1.68 -19.22
CA VAL A 101 4.19 -2.52 -18.45
C VAL A 101 5.59 -1.94 -18.50
N ASP A 102 6.00 -1.19 -17.47
CA ASP A 102 7.39 -0.74 -17.36
C ASP A 102 8.28 -1.87 -16.85
N VAL A 103 9.13 -2.37 -17.77
CA VAL A 103 10.03 -3.49 -17.55
C VAL A 103 11.44 -3.05 -17.13
N ASN A 104 11.66 -1.75 -16.90
CA ASN A 104 12.99 -1.13 -16.87
C ASN A 104 13.49 -0.72 -15.47
N VAL A 105 12.96 -1.32 -14.40
CA VAL A 105 13.15 -0.85 -13.00
C VAL A 105 14.41 -1.42 -12.32
N HIS A 106 15.01 -2.53 -12.77
CA HIS A 106 16.29 -3.01 -12.21
C HIS A 106 17.05 -3.97 -13.17
N PRO A 107 18.40 -3.93 -13.25
CA PRO A 107 19.21 -4.79 -14.13
C PRO A 107 19.02 -6.30 -13.93
N THR A 108 18.41 -6.75 -12.83
CA THR A 108 18.15 -8.17 -12.51
C THR A 108 16.78 -8.69 -12.96
N LYS A 109 15.90 -7.86 -13.55
CA LYS A 109 14.64 -8.28 -14.20
C LYS A 109 13.65 -9.10 -13.34
N ARG A 110 13.49 -8.79 -12.05
CA ARG A 110 12.59 -9.55 -11.13
C ARG A 110 11.32 -8.84 -10.70
N GLU A 111 11.29 -7.52 -10.78
CA GLU A 111 10.17 -6.68 -10.35
C GLU A 111 9.76 -5.80 -11.55
N VAL A 112 8.45 -5.61 -11.72
CA VAL A 112 7.84 -4.90 -12.85
C VAL A 112 6.82 -3.94 -12.28
N SER A 113 6.90 -2.67 -12.66
CA SER A 113 5.88 -1.68 -12.32
C SER A 113 4.76 -1.77 -13.35
N LEU A 114 3.53 -1.98 -12.89
CA LEU A 114 2.35 -2.05 -13.74
C LEU A 114 1.61 -0.71 -13.69
N LEU A 115 1.36 -0.11 -14.84
CA LEU A 115 0.43 1.01 -14.94
C LEU A 115 -0.97 0.46 -14.60
N ASN A 116 -1.66 1.12 -13.67
CA ASN A 116 -2.94 0.69 -13.08
C ASN A 116 -2.88 -0.63 -12.26
N LEU A 117 -1.75 -0.88 -11.58
CA LEU A 117 -1.53 -2.04 -10.68
C LEU A 117 -2.70 -2.28 -9.70
N GLU A 118 -3.25 -1.22 -9.10
CA GLU A 118 -4.31 -1.33 -8.08
C GLU A 118 -5.62 -1.85 -8.67
N VAL A 119 -6.06 -1.31 -9.80
CA VAL A 119 -7.28 -1.73 -10.53
C VAL A 119 -7.18 -3.19 -10.97
N ILE A 120 -6.00 -3.61 -11.46
CA ILE A 120 -5.75 -5.01 -11.85
C ILE A 120 -5.80 -5.93 -10.61
N ILE A 121 -5.22 -5.52 -9.48
CA ILE A 121 -5.28 -6.29 -8.22
C ILE A 121 -6.73 -6.44 -7.74
N GLU A 122 -7.49 -5.35 -7.67
CA GLU A 122 -8.89 -5.37 -7.22
C GLU A 122 -9.75 -6.30 -8.10
N LYS A 123 -9.59 -6.21 -9.42
CA LYS A 123 -10.30 -7.08 -10.36
C LYS A 123 -9.95 -8.56 -10.16
N ILE A 124 -8.67 -8.87 -9.97
CA ILE A 124 -8.22 -10.25 -9.69
C ILE A 124 -8.72 -10.74 -8.34
N GLN A 125 -8.71 -9.90 -7.29
CA GLN A 125 -9.29 -10.22 -5.98
C GLN A 125 -10.77 -10.55 -6.09
N SER A 126 -11.56 -9.72 -6.78
CA SER A 126 -13.00 -9.94 -6.97
C SER A 126 -13.30 -11.28 -7.66
N VAL A 127 -12.57 -11.61 -8.73
CA VAL A 127 -12.71 -12.89 -9.45
C VAL A 127 -12.31 -14.08 -8.57
N ILE A 128 -11.21 -13.99 -7.83
CA ILE A 128 -10.76 -15.04 -6.91
C ILE A 128 -11.78 -15.23 -5.78
N GLU A 129 -12.28 -14.14 -5.19
CA GLU A 129 -13.24 -14.19 -4.11
C GLU A 129 -14.56 -14.85 -4.55
N SER A 130 -15.12 -14.44 -5.70
CA SER A 130 -16.31 -15.07 -6.27
C SER A 130 -16.08 -16.57 -6.47
N ARG A 131 -14.96 -16.98 -7.08
CA ARG A 131 -14.66 -18.40 -7.33
C ARG A 131 -14.44 -19.22 -6.06
N LEU A 132 -13.90 -18.63 -5.00
CA LEU A 132 -13.77 -19.29 -3.71
C LEU A 132 -15.12 -19.43 -3.00
N ARG A 133 -16.02 -18.45 -3.12
CA ARG A 133 -17.40 -18.55 -2.62
C ARG A 133 -18.16 -19.65 -3.37
N ASP A 134 -18.19 -19.63 -4.70
CA ASP A 134 -18.83 -20.66 -5.55
C ASP A 134 -18.38 -22.08 -5.15
N SER A 135 -17.05 -22.28 -5.01
CA SER A 135 -16.47 -23.58 -4.67
C SER A 135 -16.69 -24.00 -3.22
N ASN A 136 -17.05 -23.08 -2.33
CA ASN A 136 -17.35 -23.36 -0.93
C ASN A 136 -18.85 -23.70 -0.76
N GLU A 137 -19.74 -22.96 -1.43
CA GLU A 137 -21.18 -23.23 -1.43
C GLU A 137 -21.51 -24.62 -2.00
N ALA A 138 -20.79 -25.04 -3.05
CA ALA A 138 -20.89 -26.38 -3.63
C ALA A 138 -20.60 -27.52 -2.63
N ARG A 139 -19.93 -27.26 -1.50
CA ARG A 139 -19.71 -28.26 -0.43
C ARG A 139 -20.84 -28.30 0.59
N THR A 140 -21.43 -27.15 0.93
CA THR A 140 -22.59 -27.11 1.85
C THR A 140 -23.83 -27.83 1.30
N PHE A 141 -23.94 -27.96 -0.03
CA PHE A 141 -24.97 -28.82 -0.66
C PHE A 141 -24.60 -30.30 -0.76
N GLN A 142 -23.37 -30.69 -0.40
CA GLN A 142 -22.89 -32.07 -0.39
C GLN A 142 -22.60 -32.61 1.02
N GLU A 143 -23.17 -31.98 2.05
CA GLU A 143 -23.10 -32.51 3.41
C GLU A 143 -24.02 -33.72 3.56
N GLN A 144 -23.46 -34.80 4.11
CA GLN A 144 -23.97 -36.16 3.94
C GLN A 144 -25.30 -36.39 4.66
N THR A 145 -26.21 -37.13 4.01
CA THR A 145 -27.26 -37.90 4.69
C THR A 145 -26.61 -38.96 5.59
N VAL A 146 -26.35 -38.59 6.85
CA VAL A 146 -25.93 -39.54 7.88
C VAL A 146 -27.17 -40.26 8.41
N GLU A 147 -27.53 -41.35 7.75
CA GLU A 147 -28.23 -42.43 8.44
C GLU A 147 -27.27 -43.05 9.46
N THR A 148 -27.63 -43.08 10.75
CA THR A 148 -26.97 -43.96 11.70
C THR A 148 -27.99 -44.47 12.72
N SER A 149 -28.02 -45.78 12.85
CA SER A 149 -28.91 -46.56 13.70
C SER A 149 -28.50 -46.57 15.18
N GLN A 150 -29.33 -47.21 16.00
CA GLN A 150 -29.40 -47.11 17.47
C GLN A 150 -28.16 -47.63 18.27
N PRO A 151 -28.07 -47.28 19.59
CA PRO A 151 -26.81 -47.37 20.36
C PRO A 151 -26.60 -48.69 21.13
N GLY A 152 -25.35 -48.91 21.56
CA GLY A 152 -24.94 -49.93 22.53
C GLY A 152 -23.96 -49.36 23.59
N PRO A 153 -23.93 -49.85 24.86
CA PRO A 153 -23.32 -49.12 25.98
C PRO A 153 -22.00 -49.71 26.56
N SER A 154 -21.34 -48.89 27.40
CA SER A 154 -20.26 -49.22 28.38
C SER A 154 -18.84 -49.46 27.80
N ASN A 155 -17.71 -49.14 28.46
CA ASN A 155 -17.46 -48.90 29.90
C ASN A 155 -16.24 -47.98 30.21
N MET A 156 -16.38 -47.11 31.24
CA MET A 156 -15.41 -46.71 32.30
C MET A 156 -13.91 -46.35 32.05
N GLY A 157 -13.53 -45.11 32.45
CA GLY A 157 -12.42 -44.91 33.42
C GLY A 157 -11.28 -43.87 33.19
N LYS A 158 -11.39 -42.68 33.84
CA LYS A 158 -10.31 -41.86 34.50
C LYS A 158 -9.12 -41.29 33.67
N ASP A 159 -8.51 -40.12 33.93
CA ASP A 159 -8.73 -38.96 34.84
C ASP A 159 -8.14 -37.65 34.20
N LEU A 160 -8.56 -36.45 34.66
CA LEU A 160 -8.05 -35.10 34.25
C LEU A 160 -6.89 -34.64 35.20
N PRO A 161 -6.11 -33.55 34.98
CA PRO A 161 -6.45 -32.17 34.51
C PRO A 161 -5.58 -31.69 33.31
N SER A 162 -5.58 -30.45 32.79
CA SER A 162 -6.56 -29.34 32.62
C SER A 162 -5.91 -28.24 31.71
N GLY A 163 -6.66 -27.23 31.24
CA GLY A 163 -6.15 -26.10 30.42
C GLY A 163 -7.30 -25.28 29.80
N SER A 164 -7.32 -23.96 30.03
CA SER A 164 -8.52 -23.11 29.87
C SER A 164 -9.06 -22.92 28.44
N LYS A 165 -10.39 -22.99 28.30
CA LYS A 165 -11.13 -22.60 27.09
C LYS A 165 -11.38 -21.08 27.07
N LEU A 166 -11.06 -20.42 25.97
CA LEU A 166 -11.49 -19.03 25.72
C LEU A 166 -12.99 -18.97 25.39
N GLN A 167 -13.73 -18.11 26.09
CA GLN A 167 -15.15 -17.86 25.81
C GLN A 167 -15.32 -16.94 24.60
N LYS A 168 -16.26 -17.28 23.70
CA LYS A 168 -16.69 -16.37 22.62
C LYS A 168 -17.52 -15.21 23.22
N ILE A 169 -17.12 -13.98 22.91
CA ILE A 169 -17.85 -12.76 23.28
C ILE A 169 -19.03 -12.55 22.30
N PRO A 170 -20.25 -12.20 22.76
CA PRO A 170 -21.38 -11.92 21.87
C PRO A 170 -21.20 -10.68 20.99
N VAL A 171 -21.77 -10.71 19.79
CA VAL A 171 -21.61 -9.70 18.71
C VAL A 171 -21.92 -8.27 19.16
N ASN A 172 -22.87 -8.08 20.08
CA ASN A 172 -23.27 -6.75 20.59
C ASN A 172 -22.23 -6.10 21.55
N LYS A 173 -21.02 -6.67 21.64
CA LYS A 173 -19.84 -6.08 22.30
C LYS A 173 -18.62 -5.97 21.37
N MET A 174 -18.79 -6.18 20.06
CA MET A 174 -17.70 -5.98 19.09
C MET A 174 -17.48 -4.48 18.85
N VAL A 175 -16.40 -3.95 19.44
CA VAL A 175 -15.82 -2.67 19.02
C VAL A 175 -15.27 -2.86 17.60
N ARG A 176 -15.67 -1.99 16.66
CA ARG A 176 -15.36 -2.13 15.22
C ARG A 176 -13.91 -1.77 14.85
N THR A 177 -13.15 -1.25 15.80
CA THR A 177 -11.80 -0.73 15.63
C THR A 177 -10.90 -1.36 16.69
N ASP A 178 -9.97 -2.21 16.26
CA ASP A 178 -8.97 -2.76 17.16
C ASP A 178 -7.85 -1.73 17.37
N ALA A 179 -7.73 -1.20 18.58
CA ALA A 179 -6.68 -0.26 18.98
C ALA A 179 -5.26 -0.87 18.92
N SER A 180 -5.09 -2.12 18.47
CA SER A 180 -3.81 -2.75 18.14
C SER A 180 -3.53 -2.96 16.63
N ASP A 181 -4.46 -2.69 15.70
CA ASP A 181 -4.18 -2.75 14.25
C ASP A 181 -3.47 -1.46 13.75
N PRO A 182 -2.22 -1.52 13.25
CA PRO A 182 -1.50 -0.34 12.75
C PRO A 182 -1.93 0.08 11.33
N ALA A 183 -2.72 -0.71 10.60
CA ALA A 183 -3.18 -0.35 9.27
C ALA A 183 -4.08 0.90 9.31
N GLY A 184 -3.63 1.99 8.68
CA GLY A 184 -4.35 3.27 8.63
C GLY A 184 -3.95 4.30 9.70
N ARG A 185 -2.91 4.06 10.51
CA ARG A 185 -2.42 5.06 11.49
C ARG A 185 -1.27 5.91 10.94
N LEU A 186 -1.30 7.19 11.30
CA LEU A 186 -0.30 8.19 10.89
C LEU A 186 1.12 7.82 11.36
N HIS A 187 1.26 7.06 12.46
CA HIS A 187 2.56 6.57 12.93
C HIS A 187 3.34 5.70 11.95
N ALA A 188 2.69 5.11 10.94
CA ALA A 188 3.39 4.38 9.88
C ALA A 188 4.38 5.27 9.11
N TYR A 189 4.15 6.58 9.12
CA TYR A 189 4.97 7.60 8.46
C TYR A 189 5.91 8.37 9.42
N LEU A 190 5.80 8.15 10.74
CA LEU A 190 6.62 8.85 11.74
C LEU A 190 7.80 7.98 12.23
N PRO A 191 9.06 8.47 12.17
CA PRO A 191 10.21 7.68 12.57
C PRO A 191 10.21 7.37 14.08
N THR A 192 10.16 6.10 14.43
CA THR A 192 9.97 5.66 15.82
C THR A 192 11.25 5.77 16.66
N LYS A 193 11.32 6.77 17.55
CA LYS A 193 12.26 6.74 18.69
C LYS A 193 11.61 5.93 19.82
N SER A 194 12.19 4.78 20.15
CA SER A 194 11.70 3.93 21.24
C SER A 194 12.29 4.39 22.56
N LEU A 195 11.44 4.92 23.44
CA LEU A 195 11.76 5.21 24.83
C LEU A 195 11.33 4.00 25.67
N ASN A 196 12.30 3.20 26.12
CA ASN A 196 12.34 2.48 27.41
C ASN A 196 13.45 1.43 27.46
N HIS A 197 14.70 1.85 27.71
CA HIS A 197 15.54 1.24 28.76
C HIS A 197 16.76 2.13 29.04
N LEU A 198 16.96 2.55 30.28
CA LEU A 198 18.21 3.23 30.66
C LEU A 198 19.41 2.27 30.55
N ALA A 199 20.58 2.87 30.29
CA ALA A 199 21.92 2.28 30.40
C ALA A 199 22.42 1.32 29.29
N LYS A 200 22.44 1.78 28.01
CA LYS A 200 23.55 1.47 27.05
C LYS A 200 23.60 2.30 25.75
N ASP A 201 22.74 3.30 25.56
CA ASP A 201 22.43 3.85 24.22
C ASP A 201 23.42 4.82 23.56
N THR A 202 24.51 5.25 24.23
CA THR A 202 25.51 6.13 23.59
C THR A 202 26.12 5.48 22.35
N ASN A 203 26.40 4.17 22.40
CA ASN A 203 26.90 3.43 21.25
C ASN A 203 25.81 3.09 20.22
N LEU A 204 24.61 2.70 20.62
CA LEU A 204 23.57 2.30 19.65
C LEU A 204 22.96 3.48 18.90
N THR A 205 22.91 4.66 19.51
CA THR A 205 22.46 5.89 18.83
C THR A 205 23.53 6.34 17.82
N ALA A 206 24.81 6.35 18.22
CA ALA A 206 25.93 6.62 17.33
C ALA A 206 26.07 5.58 16.19
N VAL A 207 25.80 4.30 16.45
CA VAL A 207 25.78 3.26 15.42
C VAL A 207 24.58 3.43 14.48
N ARG A 208 23.41 3.85 14.97
CA ARG A 208 22.24 4.12 14.10
C ARG A 208 22.43 5.37 13.24
N SER A 209 23.04 6.45 13.75
CA SER A 209 23.45 7.59 12.91
C SER A 209 24.53 7.16 11.92
N SER A 210 25.56 6.44 12.36
CA SER A 210 26.61 5.87 11.48
C SER A 210 26.03 4.97 10.38
N VAL A 211 25.01 4.16 10.66
CA VAL A 211 24.38 3.27 9.66
C VAL A 211 23.46 4.02 8.70
N ARG A 212 22.88 5.16 9.12
CA ARG A 212 22.20 6.09 8.20
C ARG A 212 23.22 6.82 7.30
N GLN A 213 24.28 7.37 7.87
CA GLN A 213 25.41 8.00 7.14
C GLN A 213 26.23 7.03 6.27
N ARG A 214 26.06 5.70 6.45
CA ARG A 214 26.64 4.65 5.59
C ARG A 214 25.68 4.16 4.50
N ARG A 215 24.41 4.58 4.50
CA ARG A 215 23.45 4.25 3.44
C ARG A 215 23.33 5.37 2.39
N ASN A 216 23.43 6.62 2.81
CA ASN A 216 23.70 7.76 1.92
C ASN A 216 25.02 8.41 2.38
N PRO A 217 26.03 8.57 1.50
CA PRO A 217 27.25 9.29 1.86
C PRO A 217 26.94 10.76 2.16
N ASN A 218 27.67 11.34 3.11
CA ASN A 218 27.47 12.72 3.56
C ASN A 218 27.93 13.73 2.48
N GLU A 219 27.01 14.31 1.74
CA GLU A 219 27.26 15.57 0.99
C GLU A 219 26.35 16.73 1.47
N THR A 220 25.22 16.44 2.12
CA THR A 220 24.23 17.45 2.53
C THR A 220 24.25 17.80 4.04
N ALA A 221 25.33 17.42 4.75
CA ALA A 221 25.36 17.41 6.22
C ALA A 221 25.78 18.74 6.88
N ASP A 222 26.17 19.76 6.09
CA ASP A 222 26.85 20.96 6.61
C ASP A 222 25.97 22.24 6.61
N LEU A 223 24.68 22.15 6.24
CA LEU A 223 23.76 23.30 6.31
C LEU A 223 23.18 23.46 7.72
N THR A 224 23.82 24.31 8.54
CA THR A 224 23.38 24.60 9.92
C THR A 224 21.94 25.10 10.00
N SER A 225 21.48 25.86 9.00
CA SER A 225 20.12 26.39 8.92
C SER A 225 19.04 25.30 8.90
N ILE A 226 19.30 24.15 8.28
CA ILE A 226 18.35 23.02 8.27
C ILE A 226 18.36 22.32 9.62
N GLN A 227 19.53 22.19 10.24
CA GLN A 227 19.66 21.62 11.59
C GLN A 227 18.94 22.48 12.63
N GLU A 228 19.09 23.81 12.57
CA GLU A 228 18.36 24.77 13.40
C GLU A 228 16.83 24.60 13.26
N LEU A 229 16.30 24.56 12.03
CA LEU A 229 14.87 24.34 11.79
C LEU A 229 14.38 22.97 12.30
N LEU A 230 15.20 21.93 12.22
CA LEU A 230 14.86 20.60 12.76
C LEU A 230 14.88 20.57 14.29
N ASP A 231 15.80 21.28 14.93
CA ASP A 231 15.89 21.41 16.38
C ASP A 231 14.73 22.28 16.94
N ASP A 232 14.28 23.29 16.21
CA ASP A 232 13.06 24.06 16.51
C ASP A 232 11.79 23.19 16.44
N ILE A 233 11.68 22.30 15.46
CA ILE A 233 10.58 21.32 15.35
C ILE A 233 10.64 20.30 16.49
N ASP A 234 11.82 19.73 16.77
CA ASP A 234 11.97 18.70 17.80
C ASP A 234 11.80 19.28 19.22
N SER A 235 12.10 20.57 19.44
CA SER A 235 11.90 21.27 20.72
C SER A 235 10.46 21.79 20.95
N SER A 236 9.73 22.16 19.90
CA SER A 236 8.31 22.54 19.97
C SER A 236 7.34 21.35 20.01
N CYS A 237 7.84 20.11 19.93
CA CYS A 237 7.03 18.90 19.85
C CYS A 237 6.24 18.59 21.14
N HIS A 238 4.90 18.70 21.07
CA HIS A 238 4.02 18.34 22.19
C HIS A 238 3.80 16.81 22.29
N SER A 239 4.45 16.17 23.26
CA SER A 239 4.43 14.72 23.49
C SER A 239 3.01 14.10 23.56
N GLY A 240 2.05 14.74 24.22
CA GLY A 240 0.66 14.26 24.30
C GLY A 240 -0.09 14.23 22.96
N LEU A 241 0.03 15.28 22.14
CA LEU A 241 -0.56 15.31 20.79
C LEU A 241 0.14 14.31 19.86
N LEU A 242 1.46 14.16 19.99
CA LEU A 242 2.22 13.13 19.27
C LEU A 242 1.74 11.73 19.64
N ASP A 243 1.48 11.43 20.91
CA ASP A 243 0.95 10.13 21.35
C ASP A 243 -0.48 9.88 20.82
N ILE A 244 -1.34 10.89 20.85
CA ILE A 244 -2.68 10.84 20.23
C ILE A 244 -2.55 10.51 18.73
N LEU A 245 -1.82 11.29 17.95
CA LEU A 245 -1.65 11.07 16.50
C LEU A 245 -0.95 9.75 16.17
N ARG A 246 -0.13 9.24 17.09
CA ARG A 246 0.58 7.97 16.93
C ARG A 246 -0.35 6.78 17.14
N ASN A 247 -1.16 6.81 18.19
CA ASN A 247 -1.94 5.65 18.64
C ASN A 247 -3.41 5.71 18.22
N CYS A 248 -3.89 6.83 17.67
CA CYS A 248 -5.28 6.99 17.28
C CYS A 248 -5.76 6.00 16.23
N THR A 249 -7.07 5.78 16.21
CA THR A 249 -7.77 5.07 15.13
C THR A 249 -8.62 6.09 14.37
N TYR A 250 -8.47 6.11 13.05
CA TYR A 250 -9.31 6.91 12.16
C TYR A 250 -10.75 6.37 12.18
N VAL A 251 -11.73 7.27 12.25
CA VAL A 251 -13.17 6.92 12.28
C VAL A 251 -13.85 7.28 10.96
N GLY A 252 -13.55 8.45 10.39
CA GLY A 252 -14.14 8.94 9.14
C GLY A 252 -13.92 10.44 8.95
N MET A 253 -14.18 10.95 7.75
CA MET A 253 -14.28 12.39 7.51
C MET A 253 -15.59 12.93 8.11
N ALA A 254 -15.55 14.14 8.67
CA ALA A 254 -16.74 14.90 9.04
C ALA A 254 -17.14 15.85 7.91
N ASP A 255 -16.15 16.47 7.26
CA ASP A 255 -16.23 17.29 6.05
C ASP A 255 -14.87 17.24 5.31
N ASP A 256 -14.66 18.11 4.33
CA ASP A 256 -13.43 18.16 3.51
C ASP A 256 -12.18 18.62 4.28
N VAL A 257 -12.34 19.19 5.48
CA VAL A 257 -11.27 19.79 6.29
C VAL A 257 -11.05 19.04 7.61
N LEU A 258 -12.10 18.42 8.16
CA LEU A 258 -12.12 17.85 9.51
C LEU A 258 -12.36 16.34 9.48
N ALA A 259 -11.52 15.60 10.20
CA ALA A 259 -11.62 14.15 10.38
C ALA A 259 -11.94 13.79 11.84
N LEU A 260 -12.77 12.76 12.04
CA LEU A 260 -13.00 12.15 13.34
C LEU A 260 -11.96 11.06 13.63
N VAL A 261 -11.33 11.18 14.78
CA VAL A 261 -10.15 10.40 15.18
C VAL A 261 -10.32 9.98 16.64
N GLN A 262 -10.35 8.67 16.93
CA GLN A 262 -10.48 8.15 18.29
C GLN A 262 -9.11 7.85 18.90
N HIS A 263 -8.86 8.26 20.14
CA HIS A 263 -7.74 7.75 20.94
C HIS A 263 -8.23 7.42 22.36
N ASN A 264 -7.97 6.17 22.79
CA ASN A 264 -8.51 5.60 24.02
C ASN A 264 -10.05 5.76 24.09
N THR A 265 -10.55 6.43 25.13
CA THR A 265 -11.97 6.73 25.36
C THR A 265 -12.42 8.08 24.77
N HIS A 266 -11.53 8.82 24.12
CA HIS A 266 -11.81 10.16 23.61
C HIS A 266 -11.94 10.16 22.09
N LEU A 267 -12.91 10.94 21.61
CA LEU A 267 -13.10 11.24 20.19
C LEU A 267 -12.63 12.67 19.94
N TYR A 268 -11.76 12.84 18.95
CA TYR A 268 -11.17 14.11 18.56
C TYR A 268 -11.66 14.50 17.17
N LEU A 269 -11.86 15.80 16.97
CA LEU A 269 -12.06 16.40 15.66
C LEU A 269 -10.72 17.01 15.23
N ALA A 270 -10.13 16.45 14.19
CA ALA A 270 -8.78 16.76 13.73
C ALA A 270 -8.85 17.54 12.42
N ASN A 271 -8.26 18.74 12.35
CA ASN A 271 -8.13 19.49 11.10
C ASN A 271 -7.05 18.83 10.23
N ILE A 272 -7.48 18.13 9.19
CA ILE A 272 -6.59 17.31 8.36
C ILE A 272 -5.71 18.18 7.46
N VAL A 273 -6.19 19.35 7.04
CA VAL A 273 -5.44 20.32 6.20
C VAL A 273 -4.25 20.89 6.96
N ASN A 274 -4.44 21.27 8.23
CA ASN A 274 -3.35 21.75 9.07
C ASN A 274 -2.38 20.62 9.47
N LEU A 275 -2.89 19.43 9.77
CA LEU A 275 -2.05 18.26 10.08
C LEU A 275 -1.23 17.79 8.87
N SER A 276 -1.81 17.81 7.66
CA SER A 276 -1.09 17.45 6.44
C SER A 276 -0.06 18.51 6.07
N LYS A 277 -0.38 19.81 6.20
CA LYS A 277 0.57 20.91 6.02
C LYS A 277 1.79 20.78 6.94
N GLU A 278 1.57 20.54 8.23
CA GLU A 278 2.64 20.34 9.20
C GLU A 278 3.47 19.08 8.90
N LEU A 279 2.80 17.96 8.59
CA LEU A 279 3.48 16.71 8.22
C LEU A 279 4.36 16.89 6.96
N MET A 280 3.85 17.57 5.93
CA MET A 280 4.60 17.83 4.70
C MET A 280 5.78 18.77 4.94
N TYR A 281 5.62 19.83 5.75
CA TYR A 281 6.70 20.73 6.13
C TYR A 281 7.84 20.00 6.86
N GLN A 282 7.51 19.24 7.92
CA GLN A 282 8.50 18.43 8.63
C GLN A 282 9.13 17.37 7.73
N GLN A 283 8.35 16.78 6.82
CA GLN A 283 8.88 15.77 5.90
C GLN A 283 9.83 16.38 4.87
N ALA A 284 9.57 17.61 4.41
CA ALA A 284 10.43 18.32 3.48
C ALA A 284 11.80 18.63 4.10
N LEU A 285 11.84 19.16 5.33
CA LEU A 285 13.10 19.42 6.04
C LEU A 285 13.87 18.13 6.34
N ARG A 286 13.19 17.06 6.78
CA ARG A 286 13.84 15.76 7.09
C ARG A 286 14.26 14.95 5.86
N ARG A 287 13.88 15.35 4.64
CA ARG A 287 14.30 14.76 3.35
C ARG A 287 14.91 15.80 2.41
N PHE A 288 15.42 16.91 2.92
CA PHE A 288 16.08 17.91 2.10
C PHE A 288 17.15 17.28 1.19
N SER A 289 17.13 17.64 -0.11
CA SER A 289 17.96 17.05 -1.18
C SER A 289 17.78 15.53 -1.44
N HIS A 290 16.79 14.91 -0.79
CA HIS A 290 16.54 13.47 -0.83
C HIS A 290 15.05 13.16 -1.08
N PHE A 291 14.43 13.94 -1.97
CA PHE A 291 13.07 13.70 -2.43
C PHE A 291 13.07 12.64 -3.54
N ASN A 292 11.92 11.97 -3.70
CA ASN A 292 11.65 11.19 -4.89
C ASN A 292 10.88 12.11 -5.85
N ALA A 293 11.36 12.30 -7.07
CA ALA A 293 10.64 13.05 -8.08
C ALA A 293 9.29 12.37 -8.40
N ILE A 294 8.22 13.16 -8.44
CA ILE A 294 6.92 12.75 -8.95
C ILE A 294 6.82 13.32 -10.36
N GLN A 295 6.76 12.46 -11.37
CA GLN A 295 6.65 12.88 -12.75
C GLN A 295 5.19 13.21 -13.08
N LEU A 296 4.95 14.41 -13.60
CA LEU A 296 3.65 14.79 -14.18
C LEU A 296 3.42 14.01 -15.48
N SER A 297 2.16 13.68 -15.80
CA SER A 297 1.82 13.01 -17.08
C SER A 297 2.17 13.88 -18.28
N ASP A 298 1.89 15.17 -18.15
CA ASP A 298 2.07 16.20 -19.15
C ASP A 298 2.86 17.36 -18.51
N PRO A 299 3.85 17.95 -19.21
CA PRO A 299 4.56 19.13 -18.73
C PRO A 299 3.59 20.29 -18.48
N ALA A 300 3.82 21.08 -17.43
CA ALA A 300 2.88 22.11 -16.98
C ALA A 300 3.54 23.50 -17.09
N PRO A 301 3.20 24.33 -18.11
CA PRO A 301 3.85 25.60 -18.34
C PRO A 301 3.71 26.55 -17.13
N LEU A 302 4.85 26.97 -16.56
CA LEU A 302 4.90 27.84 -15.39
C LEU A 302 4.16 29.16 -15.61
N SER A 303 4.24 29.74 -16.82
CA SER A 303 3.53 30.96 -17.18
C SER A 303 2.01 30.78 -17.07
N GLU A 304 1.47 29.66 -17.57
CA GLU A 304 0.05 29.35 -17.48
C GLU A 304 -0.38 29.10 -16.02
N LEU A 305 0.42 28.33 -15.26
CA LEU A 305 0.15 28.07 -13.84
C LEU A 305 0.13 29.37 -13.00
N ILE A 306 1.05 30.30 -13.27
CA ILE A 306 1.11 31.58 -12.54
C ILE A 306 -0.05 32.50 -12.97
N VAL A 307 -0.42 32.55 -14.26
CA VAL A 307 -1.61 33.30 -14.71
C VAL A 307 -2.89 32.72 -14.09
N LEU A 308 -3.01 31.39 -13.98
CA LEU A 308 -4.15 30.75 -13.31
C LEU A 308 -4.22 31.13 -11.83
N ALA A 309 -3.10 31.07 -11.09
CA ALA A 309 -3.04 31.48 -9.69
C ALA A 309 -3.41 32.96 -9.50
N LEU A 310 -2.90 33.86 -10.33
CA LEU A 310 -3.23 35.30 -10.31
C LEU A 310 -4.70 35.58 -10.68
N LYS A 311 -5.38 34.66 -11.37
CA LYS A 311 -6.81 34.76 -11.68
C LYS A 311 -7.70 34.14 -10.59
N GLU A 312 -7.16 33.29 -9.72
CA GLU A 312 -7.86 32.73 -8.56
C GLU A 312 -7.85 33.69 -7.36
N GLU A 313 -6.81 34.52 -7.20
CA GLU A 313 -6.77 35.55 -6.15
C GLU A 313 -7.70 36.76 -6.41
N ASP A 314 -8.11 36.98 -7.66
CA ASP A 314 -9.03 38.06 -8.02
C ASP A 314 -10.51 37.69 -7.74
N LEU A 315 -11.12 38.41 -6.80
CA LEU A 315 -12.53 38.22 -6.43
C LEU A 315 -13.54 38.70 -7.48
N ASP A 316 -13.10 39.52 -8.45
CA ASP A 316 -13.92 40.08 -9.54
C ASP A 316 -13.44 39.59 -10.93
N PRO A 317 -14.02 38.48 -11.46
CA PRO A 317 -13.56 37.83 -12.70
C PRO A 317 -13.84 38.61 -14.00
N GLU A 318 -14.55 39.73 -13.92
CA GLU A 318 -14.89 40.60 -15.07
C GLU A 318 -13.83 41.69 -15.35
N SER A 319 -12.79 41.82 -14.52
CA SER A 319 -11.77 42.87 -14.60
C SER A 319 -10.64 42.57 -15.61
N SER A 320 -10.99 42.50 -16.90
CA SER A 320 -10.04 42.21 -18.00
C SER A 320 -8.91 43.25 -18.19
N GLU A 321 -9.00 44.43 -17.56
CA GLU A 321 -8.00 45.50 -17.66
C GLU A 321 -6.63 45.16 -17.03
N ASN A 322 -6.56 44.11 -16.18
CA ASN A 322 -5.31 43.69 -15.53
C ASN A 322 -4.61 42.48 -16.19
N ASP A 323 -5.18 41.85 -17.23
CA ASP A 323 -4.62 40.62 -17.79
C ASP A 323 -3.21 40.84 -18.41
N ASP A 324 -2.99 41.95 -19.12
CA ASP A 324 -1.67 42.39 -19.63
C ASP A 324 -0.60 42.58 -18.52
N LEU A 325 -1.02 42.85 -17.28
CA LEU A 325 -0.13 42.99 -16.13
C LEU A 325 0.12 41.63 -15.48
N LYS A 326 -0.89 40.76 -15.39
CA LYS A 326 -0.75 39.37 -14.91
C LYS A 326 0.19 38.57 -15.82
N GLU A 327 0.08 38.73 -17.13
CA GLU A 327 0.96 38.07 -18.09
C GLU A 327 2.43 38.48 -17.87
N LYS A 328 2.71 39.78 -17.73
CA LYS A 328 4.07 40.28 -17.40
C LYS A 328 4.60 39.80 -16.04
N ILE A 329 3.72 39.72 -15.03
CA ILE A 329 4.09 39.16 -13.71
C ILE A 329 4.41 37.67 -13.84
N ALA A 330 3.64 36.92 -14.63
CA ALA A 330 3.87 35.51 -14.90
C ALA A 330 5.17 35.26 -15.69
N GLU A 331 5.45 36.06 -16.72
CA GLU A 331 6.73 36.04 -17.45
C GLU A 331 7.92 36.28 -16.50
N MET A 332 7.87 37.37 -15.71
CA MET A 332 8.92 37.74 -14.76
C MET A 332 9.15 36.64 -13.70
N ASN A 333 8.08 36.10 -13.12
CA ASN A 333 8.17 35.03 -12.13
C ASN A 333 8.65 33.71 -12.75
N THR A 334 8.26 33.41 -13.98
CA THR A 334 8.77 32.24 -14.73
C THR A 334 10.28 32.36 -14.96
N GLU A 335 10.77 33.54 -15.35
CA GLU A 335 12.21 33.76 -15.54
C GLU A 335 12.98 33.69 -14.21
N LEU A 336 12.43 34.22 -13.12
CA LEU A 336 13.00 34.08 -11.77
C LEU A 336 13.08 32.61 -11.32
N LEU A 337 12.03 31.82 -11.57
CA LEU A 337 12.01 30.39 -11.23
C LEU A 337 13.01 29.59 -12.08
N LYS A 338 13.17 29.91 -13.38
CA LYS A 338 14.22 29.35 -14.24
C LYS A 338 15.62 29.64 -13.69
N GLN A 339 15.88 30.86 -13.20
CA GLN A 339 17.15 31.21 -12.53
C GLN A 339 17.40 30.45 -11.21
N LYS A 340 16.38 29.76 -10.67
CA LYS A 340 16.48 28.91 -9.47
C LYS A 340 16.30 27.41 -9.77
N ALA A 341 16.14 27.01 -11.03
CA ALA A 341 15.83 25.64 -11.42
C ALA A 341 16.84 24.61 -10.90
N GLU A 342 18.14 24.89 -11.00
CA GLU A 342 19.21 24.00 -10.52
C GLU A 342 19.10 23.73 -9.00
N LEU A 343 18.90 24.79 -8.21
CA LEU A 343 18.70 24.70 -6.75
C LEU A 343 17.41 23.95 -6.39
N LEU A 344 16.34 24.18 -7.14
CA LEU A 344 15.05 23.53 -6.96
C LEU A 344 15.10 22.04 -7.31
N GLU A 345 15.86 21.64 -8.34
CA GLU A 345 16.09 20.25 -8.72
C GLU A 345 17.00 19.54 -7.69
N GLU A 346 18.11 20.17 -7.26
CA GLU A 346 19.08 19.62 -6.30
C GLU A 346 18.49 19.41 -4.89
N TYR A 347 17.75 20.38 -4.37
CA TYR A 347 17.29 20.36 -2.97
C TYR A 347 15.85 19.90 -2.78
N PHE A 348 14.97 20.08 -3.77
CA PHE A 348 13.55 19.76 -3.66
C PHE A 348 13.05 18.77 -4.72
N CYS A 349 13.90 18.37 -5.67
CA CYS A 349 13.52 17.59 -6.87
C CYS A 349 12.37 18.22 -7.68
N ILE A 350 12.27 19.56 -7.63
CA ILE A 350 11.37 20.35 -8.47
C ILE A 350 12.15 20.69 -9.74
N LYS A 351 11.92 19.89 -10.79
CA LYS A 351 12.54 20.11 -12.10
C LYS A 351 11.75 21.17 -12.87
N ILE A 352 12.47 22.12 -13.47
CA ILE A 352 11.94 23.12 -14.40
C ILE A 352 12.81 23.04 -15.65
N ASP A 353 12.21 22.85 -16.82
CA ASP A 353 12.98 22.79 -18.06
C ASP A 353 13.38 24.19 -18.59
N THR A 354 14.19 24.23 -19.65
CA THR A 354 14.61 25.49 -20.28
C THR A 354 13.45 26.28 -20.91
N HIS A 355 12.37 25.61 -21.28
CA HIS A 355 11.17 26.21 -21.85
C HIS A 355 10.26 26.80 -20.75
N GLY A 356 10.36 26.32 -19.51
CA GLY A 356 9.56 26.74 -18.35
C GLY A 356 8.38 25.81 -18.11
N SER A 357 8.56 24.52 -18.31
CA SER A 357 7.56 23.44 -18.11
C SER A 357 8.11 22.31 -17.25
#